data_AF-A0A940Q9G4-F1
#
_entry.id   AF-A0A940Q9G4-F1
#
_cell.length_a   1.000
_cell.length_b   1.000
_cell.length_c   1.000
_cell.angle_alpha   90.00
_cell.angle_beta   90.00
_cell.angle_gamma   90.00
#
_symmetry.space_group_name_H-M   'P 1'
#
loop_
_entity.id
_entity.type
_entity.pdbx_description
1 polymer ?
#
loop_
_entity_poly.entity_id
_entity_poly.type
_entity_poly.pdbx_seq_one_letter_code
_entity_poly.pdbx_strand_id
1 'polypeptide(L)'
;MISKEEAFININNDCEKRICEVYPAGVPEFVSEELKWELEKLKNSEYILKFELYRLVNKAAKKALFPVSPTGIYIIGYLLGYMTINPLRVHYYCPKCGSYELADESLTEFELPDKKCSCGCDFWKYGMNVHREYIWGTEEKPARIGMSVWASEGLQQFARNEIIKEFDEKSVKHVSVSKLSLDLNENRKTSTECGGFTIVPDDYEPDFPPIYVQINQNTVFDSVTKNDVLMNNYLSIDCTNNHLLTEIRKYQQITGIYADEIEPDFAEGLQDIGLGKCNKYIQDNRKIFQTVKPDTFKNLAAIFAMDHNTFTDGGKDSCFDITAKYKKLLTQKYAEFLSSEYPIAFREDAMLHLKNAGMSGDDLNKAYRLFKLGGHIRKKEQFDELMDKYNIPDKLRESMNMYHYCFPKYHCYSFARYFMIIAEYLRVLKKM
;
A
#
# COMPACT_ATOMS: atom_id res chain seq x y z
N MET A 1 8.68 -11.84 26.18
CA MET A 1 8.00 -10.92 25.25
C MET A 1 8.73 -9.59 25.29
N ILE A 2 9.15 -9.09 24.13
CA ILE A 2 9.80 -7.77 23.99
C ILE A 2 8.95 -6.65 24.62
N SER A 3 9.60 -5.73 25.31
CA SER A 3 8.94 -4.55 25.86
C SER A 3 8.67 -3.48 24.78
N LYS A 4 7.76 -2.53 25.05
CA LYS A 4 7.55 -1.38 24.15
C LYS A 4 8.81 -0.53 23.98
N GLU A 5 9.61 -0.40 25.03
CA GLU A 5 10.83 0.39 25.01
C GLU A 5 11.89 -0.25 24.10
N GLU A 6 12.15 -1.55 24.28
CA GLU A 6 13.07 -2.32 23.42
C GLU A 6 12.60 -2.33 21.96
N ALA A 7 11.30 -2.53 21.73
CA ALA A 7 10.72 -2.48 20.39
C ALA A 7 10.94 -1.12 19.73
N PHE A 8 10.72 -0.02 20.46
CA PHE A 8 10.97 1.33 19.95
C PHE A 8 12.45 1.56 19.64
N ILE A 9 13.37 1.10 20.51
CA ILE A 9 14.81 1.18 20.27
C ILE A 9 15.20 0.43 18.99
N ASN A 10 14.68 -0.78 18.80
CA ASN A 10 14.91 -1.57 17.60
C ASN A 10 14.43 -0.86 16.32
N ILE A 11 13.20 -0.32 16.36
CA ILE A 11 12.62 0.45 15.26
C ILE A 11 13.47 1.68 14.93
N ASN A 12 13.85 2.45 15.94
CA ASN A 12 14.66 3.65 15.78
C ASN A 12 16.02 3.32 15.15
N ASN A 13 16.72 2.31 15.68
CA ASN A 13 18.03 1.90 15.17
C ASN A 13 17.97 1.43 13.71
N ASP A 14 16.95 0.64 13.35
CA ASP A 14 16.79 0.18 11.96
C ASP A 14 16.44 1.35 11.02
N CYS A 15 15.64 2.33 11.47
CA CYS A 15 15.34 3.54 10.71
C CYS A 15 16.59 4.41 10.49
N GLU A 16 17.34 4.71 11.55
CA GLU A 16 18.58 5.51 11.50
C GLU A 16 19.64 4.86 10.61
N LYS A 17 19.77 3.54 10.67
CA LYS A 17 20.65 2.80 9.77
C LYS A 17 20.17 2.94 8.32
N ARG A 18 18.89 2.66 8.06
CA ARG A 18 18.35 2.62 6.69
C ARG A 18 18.35 4.01 6.04
N ILE A 19 18.03 5.07 6.78
CA ILE A 19 18.00 6.42 6.21
C ILE A 19 19.39 6.86 5.75
N CYS A 20 20.46 6.44 6.45
CA CYS A 20 21.83 6.67 6.02
C CYS A 20 22.21 5.84 4.78
N GLU A 21 21.66 4.63 4.61
CA GLU A 21 21.82 3.85 3.37
C GLU A 21 21.11 4.50 2.18
N VAL A 22 19.94 5.10 2.40
CA VAL A 22 19.16 5.81 1.36
C VAL A 22 19.84 7.14 0.98
N TYR A 23 20.42 7.84 1.95
CA TYR A 23 21.08 9.14 1.76
C TYR A 23 22.57 9.10 2.19
N PRO A 24 23.44 8.43 1.42
CA PRO A 24 24.83 8.15 1.80
C PRO A 24 25.74 9.39 1.94
N ALA A 25 25.42 10.50 1.26
CA ALA A 25 26.16 11.76 1.34
C ALA A 25 25.53 12.77 2.32
N GLY A 26 24.73 12.29 3.28
CA GLY A 26 24.04 13.09 4.28
C GLY A 26 22.54 13.15 4.01
N VAL A 27 21.76 13.07 5.09
CA VAL A 27 20.30 13.07 5.07
C VAL A 27 19.79 14.51 4.90
N PRO A 28 18.93 14.80 3.89
CA PRO A 28 18.33 16.12 3.74
C PRO A 28 17.51 16.53 4.97
N GLU A 29 17.53 17.83 5.32
CA GLU A 29 16.88 18.35 6.52
C GLU A 29 15.39 17.99 6.58
N PHE A 30 14.65 18.20 5.49
CA PHE A 30 13.22 17.87 5.45
C PHE A 30 12.92 16.38 5.65
N VAL A 31 13.86 15.49 5.31
CA VAL A 31 13.71 14.04 5.52
C VAL A 31 13.94 13.72 6.99
N SER A 32 15.01 14.27 7.58
CA SER A 32 15.30 14.11 9.01
C SER A 32 14.17 14.64 9.90
N GLU A 33 13.59 15.78 9.53
CA GLU A 33 12.43 16.37 10.22
C GLU A 33 11.20 15.44 10.18
N GLU A 34 10.88 14.86 9.02
CA GLU A 34 9.77 13.92 8.88
C GLU A 34 10.00 12.64 9.68
N LEU A 35 11.21 12.07 9.65
CA LEU A 35 11.54 10.88 10.45
C LEU A 35 11.41 11.17 11.95
N LYS A 36 12.01 12.26 12.41
CA LYS A 36 11.95 12.67 13.82
C LYS A 36 10.51 12.89 14.28
N TRP A 37 9.71 13.57 13.47
CA TRP A 37 8.30 13.79 13.76
C TRP A 37 7.53 12.47 13.87
N GLU A 38 7.72 11.55 12.92
CA GLU A 38 6.99 10.28 12.93
C GLU A 38 7.43 9.37 14.09
N LEU A 39 8.72 9.35 14.43
CA LEU A 39 9.24 8.59 15.57
C LEU A 39 8.67 9.09 16.90
N GLU A 40 8.57 10.41 17.08
CA GLU A 40 7.93 11.00 18.27
C GLU A 40 6.43 10.65 18.34
N LYS A 41 5.72 10.63 17.21
CA LYS A 41 4.32 10.17 17.17
C LYS A 41 4.22 8.68 17.50
N LEU A 42 5.11 7.83 16.97
CA LEU A 42 5.12 6.40 17.25
C LEU A 42 5.42 6.12 18.73
N LYS A 43 6.42 6.80 19.32
CA LYS A 43 6.83 6.66 20.72
C LYS A 43 5.68 6.90 21.71
N ASN A 44 4.78 7.81 21.37
CA ASN A 44 3.62 8.16 22.18
C ASN A 44 2.34 7.40 21.79
N SER A 45 2.44 6.41 20.90
CA SER A 45 1.29 5.66 20.39
C SER A 45 1.19 4.24 20.96
N GLU A 46 0.00 3.66 20.87
CA GLU A 46 -0.23 2.24 21.18
C GLU A 46 0.36 1.27 20.13
N TYR A 47 0.81 1.80 18.98
CA TYR A 47 1.19 1.00 17.80
C TYR A 47 2.63 0.48 17.81
N ILE A 48 3.44 0.80 18.82
CA ILE A 48 4.88 0.42 18.86
C ILE A 48 5.07 -1.08 18.59
N LEU A 49 4.36 -1.95 19.31
CA LEU A 49 4.49 -3.40 19.12
C LEU A 49 3.96 -3.87 17.77
N LYS A 50 3.03 -3.14 17.15
CA LYS A 50 2.54 -3.43 15.79
C LYS A 50 3.59 -3.07 14.74
N PHE A 51 4.30 -1.95 14.94
CA PHE A 51 5.48 -1.60 14.13
C PHE A 51 6.62 -2.59 14.32
N GLU A 52 6.77 -3.16 15.50
CA GLU A 52 7.75 -4.23 15.74
C GLU A 52 7.40 -5.50 14.98
N LEU A 53 6.14 -5.95 15.02
CA LEU A 53 5.69 -7.06 14.18
C LEU A 53 5.92 -6.77 12.68
N TYR A 54 5.64 -5.54 12.24
CA TYR A 54 5.90 -5.11 10.87
C TYR A 54 7.39 -5.20 10.51
N ARG A 55 8.26 -4.72 11.39
CA ARG A 55 9.71 -4.78 11.23
C ARG A 55 10.19 -6.22 11.10
N LEU A 56 9.71 -7.12 11.97
CA LEU A 56 10.12 -8.53 11.97
C LEU A 56 9.65 -9.28 10.70
N VAL A 57 8.42 -9.04 10.25
CA VAL A 57 7.91 -9.61 8.99
C VAL A 57 8.75 -9.13 7.79
N ASN A 58 9.05 -7.83 7.71
CA ASN A 58 9.85 -7.28 6.61
C ASN A 58 11.33 -7.70 6.68
N LYS A 59 11.89 -7.80 7.88
CA LYS A 59 13.24 -8.34 8.11
C LYS A 59 13.33 -9.79 7.64
N ALA A 60 12.32 -10.61 7.93
CA ALA A 60 12.24 -11.97 7.41
C ALA A 60 12.13 -11.99 5.87
N ALA A 61 11.30 -11.12 5.30
CA ALA A 61 11.14 -11.00 3.85
C ALA A 61 12.44 -10.63 3.14
N LYS A 62 13.16 -9.62 3.65
CA LYS A 62 14.46 -9.18 3.12
C LYS A 62 15.51 -10.27 3.24
N LYS A 63 15.64 -10.93 4.40
CA LYS A 63 16.60 -12.04 4.61
C LYS A 63 16.35 -13.21 3.67
N ALA A 64 15.08 -13.51 3.39
CA ALA A 64 14.69 -14.62 2.53
C ALA A 64 14.53 -14.23 1.05
N LEU A 65 14.67 -12.93 0.72
CA LEU A 65 14.46 -12.35 -0.61
C LEU A 65 13.05 -12.65 -1.17
N PHE A 66 12.04 -12.66 -0.30
CA PHE A 66 10.65 -12.84 -0.66
C PHE A 66 10.03 -11.49 -1.03
N PRO A 67 9.52 -11.33 -2.26
CA PRO A 67 8.79 -10.13 -2.63
C PRO A 67 7.61 -9.88 -1.69
N VAL A 68 7.50 -8.64 -1.21
CA VAL A 68 6.42 -8.16 -0.36
C VAL A 68 5.93 -6.79 -0.83
N SER A 69 4.70 -6.46 -0.47
CA SER A 69 4.10 -5.13 -0.59
C SER A 69 3.58 -4.71 0.79
N PRO A 70 4.41 -4.06 1.59
CA PRO A 70 4.03 -3.56 2.90
C PRO A 70 3.19 -2.29 2.77
N THR A 71 2.19 -2.11 3.63
CA THR A 71 1.17 -1.07 3.47
C THR A 71 0.92 -0.30 4.76
N GLY A 72 0.44 0.94 4.63
CA GLY A 72 -0.23 1.66 5.72
C GLY A 72 0.69 2.39 6.67
N ILE A 73 1.74 3.00 6.13
CA ILE A 73 2.87 3.57 6.87
C ILE A 73 3.49 4.72 6.08
N TYR A 74 4.06 5.70 6.78
CA TYR A 74 4.79 6.81 6.16
C TYR A 74 6.31 6.50 6.15
N ILE A 75 7.18 7.42 6.54
CA ILE A 75 8.63 7.28 6.39
C ILE A 75 9.19 6.11 7.22
N ILE A 76 8.74 5.89 8.47
CA ILE A 76 9.19 4.75 9.29
C ILE A 76 8.94 3.44 8.54
N GLY A 77 7.76 3.30 7.95
CA GLY A 77 7.44 2.07 7.27
C GLY A 77 8.11 1.86 5.93
N TYR A 78 8.46 2.95 5.23
CA TYR A 78 9.37 2.90 4.10
C TYR A 78 10.75 2.38 4.54
N LEU A 79 11.30 2.91 5.62
CA LEU A 79 12.62 2.53 6.14
C LEU A 79 12.66 1.10 6.70
N LEU A 80 11.61 0.66 7.39
CA LEU A 80 11.51 -0.70 7.92
C LEU A 80 11.07 -1.73 6.87
N GLY A 81 10.45 -1.29 5.78
CA GLY A 81 9.81 -2.13 4.78
C GLY A 81 10.77 -2.69 3.73
N TYR A 82 10.42 -3.85 3.18
CA TYR A 82 11.08 -4.41 2.00
C TYR A 82 10.26 -4.12 0.74
N MET A 83 10.92 -3.70 -0.35
CA MET A 83 10.26 -3.34 -1.63
C MET A 83 9.13 -2.29 -1.51
N THR A 84 9.24 -1.37 -0.55
CA THR A 84 8.33 -0.23 -0.34
C THR A 84 8.64 0.92 -1.29
N ILE A 85 7.66 1.79 -1.50
CA ILE A 85 7.83 3.05 -2.22
C ILE A 85 8.17 4.17 -1.24
N ASN A 86 8.97 5.15 -1.66
CA ASN A 86 9.32 6.30 -0.84
C ASN A 86 8.13 7.28 -0.76
N PRO A 87 7.48 7.47 0.42
CA PRO A 87 6.26 8.27 0.52
C PRO A 87 6.51 9.77 0.55
N LEU A 88 7.78 10.19 0.68
CA LEU A 88 8.14 11.59 0.87
C LEU A 88 7.80 12.46 -0.34
N ARG A 89 7.93 13.76 -0.13
CA ARG A 89 7.86 14.74 -1.22
C ARG A 89 8.85 14.37 -2.31
N VAL A 90 8.42 14.52 -3.56
CA VAL A 90 9.26 14.22 -4.72
C VAL A 90 10.46 15.17 -4.77
N HIS A 91 11.66 14.61 -4.93
CA HIS A 91 12.91 15.35 -4.87
C HIS A 91 14.05 14.67 -5.62
N TYR A 92 14.99 15.48 -6.05
CA TYR A 92 16.31 15.05 -6.51
C TYR A 92 17.28 14.98 -5.32
N TYR A 93 18.16 13.97 -5.30
CA TYR A 93 19.20 13.81 -4.29
C TYR A 93 20.54 13.42 -4.91
N CYS A 94 21.62 14.11 -4.57
CA CYS A 94 22.94 13.77 -5.09
C CYS A 94 23.67 12.82 -4.13
N PRO A 95 23.97 11.57 -4.54
CA PRO A 95 24.64 10.59 -3.67
C PRO A 95 26.12 10.90 -3.42
N LYS A 96 26.69 11.92 -4.06
CA LYS A 96 28.10 12.31 -3.95
C LYS A 96 28.33 13.46 -2.98
N CYS A 97 27.50 14.51 -3.04
CA CYS A 97 27.68 15.73 -2.23
C CYS A 97 26.49 16.07 -1.33
N GLY A 98 25.42 15.26 -1.36
CA GLY A 98 24.27 15.43 -0.47
C GLY A 98 23.32 16.56 -0.85
N SER A 99 23.60 17.34 -1.92
CA SER A 99 22.69 18.37 -2.40
C SER A 99 21.35 17.77 -2.81
N TYR A 100 20.25 18.43 -2.49
CA TYR A 100 18.91 17.99 -2.86
C TYR A 100 18.07 19.16 -3.40
N GLU A 101 17.05 18.83 -4.19
CA GLU A 101 16.11 19.80 -4.74
C GLU A 101 14.69 19.21 -4.71
N LEU A 102 13.74 19.91 -4.09
CA LEU A 102 12.32 19.54 -4.16
C LEU A 102 11.81 19.79 -5.58
N ALA A 103 10.94 18.89 -6.06
CA ALA A 103 10.31 19.01 -7.37
C ALA A 103 8.79 19.26 -7.24
N ASP A 104 8.13 19.41 -8.38
CA ASP A 104 6.69 19.62 -8.47
C ASP A 104 5.91 18.44 -7.85
N GLU A 105 5.09 18.71 -6.82
CA GLU A 105 4.32 17.69 -6.10
C GLU A 105 3.28 16.95 -6.96
N SER A 106 3.01 17.42 -8.18
CA SER A 106 2.18 16.71 -9.16
C SER A 106 2.88 15.51 -9.81
N LEU A 107 4.21 15.43 -9.73
CA LEU A 107 5.04 14.37 -10.32
C LEU A 107 5.40 13.28 -9.29
N THR A 108 6.01 12.19 -9.75
CA THR A 108 6.60 11.11 -8.95
C THR A 108 8.06 10.87 -9.34
N GLU A 109 8.80 10.09 -8.56
CA GLU A 109 10.20 9.74 -8.88
C GLU A 109 10.39 9.10 -10.26
N PHE A 110 9.38 8.39 -10.79
CA PHE A 110 9.38 7.79 -12.12
C PHE A 110 9.14 8.80 -13.25
N GLU A 111 8.57 9.96 -12.93
CA GLU A 111 8.21 11.02 -13.90
C GLU A 111 9.23 12.17 -13.92
N LEU A 112 10.16 12.18 -12.96
CA LEU A 112 11.24 13.15 -12.93
C LEU A 112 12.25 12.90 -14.06
N PRO A 113 12.57 13.91 -14.90
CA PRO A 113 13.60 13.79 -15.91
C PRO A 113 14.99 13.62 -15.29
N ASP A 114 15.90 12.97 -16.00
CA ASP A 114 17.28 12.84 -15.53
C ASP A 114 17.95 14.21 -15.45
N LYS A 115 18.68 14.43 -14.36
CA LYS A 115 19.31 15.71 -14.04
C LYS A 115 20.70 15.51 -13.45
N LYS A 116 21.65 16.36 -13.86
CA LYS A 116 23.01 16.40 -13.28
C LYS A 116 23.07 17.38 -12.11
N CYS A 117 23.74 16.97 -11.05
CA CYS A 117 24.14 17.85 -9.95
C CYS A 117 25.30 18.76 -10.38
N SER A 118 25.45 19.90 -9.70
CA SER A 118 26.60 20.81 -9.87
C SER A 118 27.96 20.14 -9.63
N CYS A 119 28.02 19.03 -8.90
CA CYS A 119 29.24 18.23 -8.72
C CYS A 119 29.53 17.23 -9.87
N GLY A 120 28.68 17.20 -10.90
CA GLY A 120 28.79 16.34 -12.09
C GLY A 120 28.17 14.94 -11.97
N CYS A 121 27.71 14.54 -10.78
CA CYS A 121 27.03 13.26 -10.57
C CYS A 121 25.56 13.33 -11.01
N ASP A 122 24.98 12.20 -11.42
CA ASP A 122 23.54 12.10 -11.65
C ASP A 122 22.78 12.22 -10.34
N PHE A 123 21.68 12.98 -10.36
CA PHE A 123 20.75 12.99 -9.24
C PHE A 123 19.98 11.66 -9.21
N TRP A 124 19.86 11.10 -8.01
CA TRP A 124 18.84 10.12 -7.70
C TRP A 124 17.48 10.82 -7.58
N LYS A 125 16.43 10.09 -7.90
CA LYS A 125 15.04 10.58 -7.94
C LYS A 125 14.28 9.82 -6.87
N TYR A 126 13.65 10.54 -5.96
CA TYR A 126 12.92 9.95 -4.84
C TYR A 126 11.58 10.61 -4.62
N GLY A 127 10.63 9.83 -4.12
CA GLY A 127 9.40 10.35 -3.52
C GLY A 127 8.17 10.20 -4.43
N MET A 128 7.05 9.92 -3.77
CA MET A 128 5.75 9.61 -4.37
C MET A 128 4.64 10.57 -3.96
N ASN A 129 4.95 11.57 -3.13
CA ASN A 129 3.99 12.53 -2.59
C ASN A 129 2.81 11.82 -1.90
N VAL A 130 3.11 10.96 -0.92
CA VAL A 130 2.12 10.31 -0.05
C VAL A 130 2.20 10.95 1.33
N HIS A 131 1.48 12.04 1.54
CA HIS A 131 1.57 12.86 2.76
C HIS A 131 1.19 12.10 4.05
N ARG A 132 1.82 12.47 5.17
CA ARG A 132 1.67 11.83 6.48
C ARG A 132 0.27 11.95 7.08
N GLU A 133 -0.47 13.01 6.76
CA GLU A 133 -1.83 13.26 7.28
C GLU A 133 -2.79 12.13 6.83
N TYR A 134 -2.50 11.49 5.69
CA TYR A 134 -3.25 10.33 5.21
C TYR A 134 -3.11 9.10 6.11
N ILE A 135 -2.01 9.01 6.87
CA ILE A 135 -1.59 7.84 7.64
C ILE A 135 -1.85 8.04 9.13
N TRP A 136 -1.41 9.16 9.71
CA TRP A 136 -1.46 9.40 11.16
C TRP A 136 -2.71 10.15 11.64
N GLY A 137 -3.45 10.82 10.74
CA GLY A 137 -4.57 11.68 11.11
C GLY A 137 -4.11 12.96 11.81
N THR A 138 -4.98 13.56 12.63
CA THR A 138 -4.69 14.79 13.39
C THR A 138 -4.50 14.54 14.88
N GLU A 139 -4.04 15.57 15.59
CA GLU A 139 -3.88 15.55 17.04
C GLU A 139 -5.22 15.37 17.76
N GLU A 140 -6.32 15.97 17.27
CA GLU A 140 -7.65 15.83 17.88
C GLU A 140 -8.26 14.44 17.66
N LYS A 141 -7.89 13.76 16.56
CA LYS A 141 -8.44 12.44 16.24
C LYS A 141 -7.44 11.56 15.50
N PRO A 142 -6.59 10.82 16.24
CA PRO A 142 -5.59 9.92 15.69
C PRO A 142 -6.20 8.93 14.70
N ALA A 143 -5.47 8.62 13.62
CA ALA A 143 -5.87 7.58 12.70
C ALA A 143 -5.71 6.20 13.35
N ARG A 144 -6.63 5.28 13.01
CA ARG A 144 -6.39 3.86 13.26
C ARG A 144 -5.44 3.35 12.18
N ILE A 145 -4.21 3.03 12.58
CA ILE A 145 -3.17 2.60 11.65
C ILE A 145 -3.41 1.15 11.23
N GLY A 146 -3.93 0.98 10.02
CA GLY A 146 -4.02 -0.32 9.37
C GLY A 146 -2.67 -0.66 8.72
N MET A 147 -1.93 -1.61 9.29
CA MET A 147 -0.67 -2.10 8.73
C MET A 147 -0.88 -3.51 8.22
N SER A 148 -0.41 -3.77 7.00
CA SER A 148 -0.42 -5.11 6.42
C SER A 148 0.82 -5.33 5.57
N VAL A 149 1.20 -6.59 5.38
CA VAL A 149 2.23 -7.01 4.46
C VAL A 149 1.62 -8.01 3.50
N TRP A 150 1.40 -7.61 2.26
CA TRP A 150 1.11 -8.59 1.23
C TRP A 150 2.40 -9.28 0.86
N ALA A 151 2.38 -10.60 0.74
CA ALA A 151 3.58 -11.39 0.61
C ALA A 151 3.47 -12.41 -0.51
N SER A 152 4.62 -12.71 -1.11
CA SER A 152 4.76 -13.95 -1.90
C SER A 152 4.55 -15.17 -1.01
N GLU A 153 3.95 -16.20 -1.61
CA GLU A 153 3.57 -17.43 -0.91
C GLU A 153 4.77 -18.10 -0.23
N GLY A 154 4.60 -18.45 1.04
CA GLY A 154 5.59 -19.15 1.86
C GLY A 154 6.37 -18.24 2.82
N LEU A 155 6.24 -16.91 2.71
CA LEU A 155 6.91 -15.97 3.63
C LEU A 155 6.50 -16.23 5.08
N GLN A 156 5.26 -16.65 5.31
CA GLN A 156 4.68 -16.74 6.64
C GLN A 156 5.49 -17.63 7.58
N GLN A 157 6.13 -18.68 7.07
CA GLN A 157 7.02 -19.51 7.90
C GLN A 157 8.26 -18.73 8.37
N PHE A 158 8.91 -18.01 7.45
CA PHE A 158 10.09 -17.20 7.76
C PHE A 158 9.74 -16.06 8.72
N ALA A 159 8.60 -15.41 8.48
CA ALA A 159 8.09 -14.35 9.34
C ALA A 159 7.81 -14.87 10.76
N ARG A 160 7.13 -16.02 10.91
CA ARG A 160 6.91 -16.64 12.23
C ARG A 160 8.24 -16.87 12.96
N ASN A 161 9.22 -17.43 12.27
CA ASN A 161 10.53 -17.75 12.85
C ASN A 161 11.30 -16.51 13.31
N GLU A 162 11.09 -15.35 12.68
CA GLU A 162 11.66 -14.09 13.14
C GLU A 162 10.86 -13.50 14.31
N ILE A 163 9.53 -13.64 14.32
CA ILE A 163 8.65 -13.16 15.40
C ILE A 163 8.91 -13.91 16.72
N ILE A 164 9.04 -15.24 16.70
CA ILE A 164 9.25 -16.04 17.92
C ILE A 164 10.63 -15.83 18.59
N LYS A 165 11.51 -15.02 17.98
CA LYS A 165 12.77 -14.60 18.62
C LYS A 165 12.56 -13.50 19.65
N GLU A 166 11.52 -12.69 19.46
CA GLU A 166 11.20 -11.51 20.29
C GLU A 166 9.93 -11.74 21.13
N PHE A 167 9.04 -12.62 20.67
CA PHE A 167 7.79 -12.99 21.33
C PHE A 167 7.82 -14.45 21.78
N ASP A 168 7.08 -14.79 22.83
CA ASP A 168 7.01 -16.17 23.30
C ASP A 168 6.36 -17.07 22.24
N GLU A 169 6.97 -18.22 21.94
CA GLU A 169 6.50 -19.08 20.86
C GLU A 169 5.04 -19.55 21.04
N LYS A 170 4.60 -19.79 22.28
CA LYS A 170 3.22 -20.24 22.56
C LYS A 170 2.21 -19.13 22.31
N SER A 171 2.61 -17.88 22.57
CA SER A 171 1.79 -16.68 22.31
C SER A 171 1.63 -16.34 20.82
N VAL A 172 2.56 -16.78 19.97
CA VAL A 172 2.54 -16.45 18.53
C VAL A 172 1.66 -17.44 17.77
N LYS A 173 0.50 -16.96 17.33
CA LYS A 173 -0.46 -17.74 16.53
C LYS A 173 -0.64 -17.18 15.13
N HIS A 174 -0.91 -18.07 14.18
CA HIS A 174 -1.40 -17.64 12.88
C HIS A 174 -2.84 -17.14 13.01
N VAL A 175 -3.22 -16.23 12.12
CA VAL A 175 -4.61 -15.78 11.98
C VAL A 175 -5.25 -16.52 10.80
N SER A 176 -6.40 -17.14 11.01
CA SER A 176 -7.20 -17.71 9.93
C SER A 176 -8.21 -16.71 9.38
N VAL A 177 -8.32 -16.66 8.06
CA VAL A 177 -9.37 -15.93 7.34
C VAL A 177 -10.12 -16.91 6.46
N SER A 178 -11.43 -16.97 6.66
CA SER A 178 -12.32 -17.76 5.81
C SER A 178 -12.58 -17.02 4.50
N LYS A 179 -12.37 -17.71 3.39
CA LYS A 179 -12.65 -17.21 2.05
C LYS A 179 -13.79 -18.02 1.46
N LEU A 180 -14.78 -17.30 0.94
CA LEU A 180 -15.85 -17.88 0.16
C LEU A 180 -15.47 -17.75 -1.32
N SER A 181 -15.44 -18.88 -2.01
CA SER A 181 -15.22 -18.95 -3.46
C SER A 181 -16.38 -19.69 -4.11
N LEU A 182 -16.60 -19.42 -5.38
CA LEU A 182 -17.50 -20.22 -6.22
C LEU A 182 -16.63 -21.12 -7.10
N ASP A 183 -16.98 -22.40 -7.21
CA ASP A 183 -16.37 -23.27 -8.21
C ASP A 183 -16.96 -22.97 -9.61
N LEU A 184 -16.47 -23.67 -10.64
CA LEU A 184 -16.93 -23.50 -12.02
C LEU A 184 -18.41 -23.85 -12.22
N ASN A 185 -19.03 -24.55 -11.26
CA ASN A 185 -20.45 -24.94 -11.26
C ASN A 185 -21.27 -24.05 -10.31
N GLU A 186 -20.73 -22.89 -9.88
CA GLU A 186 -21.35 -21.96 -8.94
C GLU A 186 -21.61 -22.53 -7.54
N ASN A 187 -20.97 -23.67 -7.18
CA ASN A 187 -21.05 -24.18 -5.82
C ASN A 187 -20.16 -23.33 -4.90
N ARG A 188 -20.71 -22.98 -3.74
CA ARG A 188 -19.96 -22.29 -2.70
C ARG A 188 -18.93 -23.24 -2.08
N LYS A 189 -17.66 -22.88 -2.20
CA LYS A 189 -16.54 -23.52 -1.52
C LYS A 189 -15.94 -22.55 -0.51
N THR A 190 -15.89 -22.98 0.74
CA THR A 190 -15.16 -22.28 1.80
C THR A 190 -13.74 -22.82 1.89
N SER A 191 -12.76 -21.93 2.01
CA SER A 191 -11.36 -22.28 2.30
C SER A 191 -10.83 -21.40 3.43
N THR A 192 -9.85 -21.90 4.15
CA THR A 192 -9.14 -21.14 5.19
C THR A 192 -7.76 -20.77 4.67
N GLU A 193 -7.43 -19.49 4.70
CA GLU A 193 -6.10 -18.98 4.32
C GLU A 193 -5.42 -18.31 5.53
N CYS A 194 -4.09 -18.23 5.50
CA CYS A 194 -3.34 -17.49 6.51
C CYS A 194 -3.52 -15.98 6.30
N GLY A 195 -4.17 -15.33 7.28
CA GLY A 195 -4.38 -13.89 7.35
C GLY A 195 -3.20 -13.10 7.91
N GLY A 196 -2.31 -13.75 8.65
CA GLY A 196 -1.18 -13.10 9.30
C GLY A 196 -0.84 -13.71 10.66
N PHE A 197 -0.43 -12.85 11.60
CA PHE A 197 0.01 -13.25 12.94
C PHE A 197 -0.72 -12.45 14.01
N THR A 198 -0.91 -13.09 15.15
CA THR A 198 -1.42 -12.46 16.38
C THR A 198 -0.61 -12.93 17.57
N ILE A 199 -0.51 -12.07 18.58
CA ILE A 199 0.06 -12.38 19.90
C ILE A 199 -1.12 -12.56 20.85
N VAL A 200 -1.30 -13.79 21.35
CA VAL A 200 -2.34 -14.12 22.33
C VAL A 200 -1.77 -14.18 23.75
N PRO A 201 -2.60 -13.97 24.79
CA PRO A 201 -2.21 -14.21 26.19
C PRO A 201 -1.76 -15.66 26.44
N ASP A 202 -0.98 -15.87 27.51
CA ASP A 202 -0.48 -17.20 27.90
C ASP A 202 -1.62 -18.16 28.30
N ASP A 203 -2.73 -17.61 28.79
CA ASP A 203 -3.96 -18.31 29.17
C ASP A 203 -5.00 -18.38 28.03
N TYR A 204 -4.58 -18.14 26.79
CA TYR A 204 -5.47 -18.27 25.64
C TYR A 204 -5.97 -19.71 25.47
N GLU A 205 -7.27 -19.89 25.70
CA GLU A 205 -8.02 -21.08 25.32
C GLU A 205 -9.00 -20.72 24.20
N PRO A 206 -8.99 -21.43 23.06
CA PRO A 206 -9.92 -21.14 21.99
C PRO A 206 -11.35 -21.60 22.36
N ASP A 207 -12.34 -20.73 22.13
CA ASP A 207 -13.77 -21.05 22.33
C ASP A 207 -14.30 -22.12 21.36
N PHE A 208 -13.53 -22.43 20.30
CA PHE A 208 -13.87 -23.38 19.25
C PHE A 208 -12.72 -24.37 19.02
N PRO A 209 -12.98 -25.55 18.41
CA PRO A 209 -11.91 -26.45 17.97
C PRO A 209 -10.86 -25.73 17.12
N PRO A 210 -9.57 -26.08 17.25
CA PRO A 210 -8.49 -25.39 16.56
C PRO A 210 -8.73 -25.40 15.05
N ILE A 211 -8.77 -24.20 14.47
CA ILE A 211 -8.77 -24.04 13.03
C ILE A 211 -7.32 -24.11 12.57
N TYR A 212 -7.07 -24.95 11.59
CA TYR A 212 -5.74 -25.12 11.03
C TYR A 212 -5.58 -24.29 9.76
N VAL A 213 -4.45 -23.60 9.63
CA VAL A 213 -4.03 -22.94 8.39
C VAL A 213 -2.91 -23.73 7.74
N GLN A 214 -3.07 -24.02 6.46
CA GLN A 214 -2.02 -24.59 5.65
C GLN A 214 -1.17 -23.47 5.05
N ILE A 215 0.14 -23.47 5.33
CA ILE A 215 1.07 -22.45 4.82
C ILE A 215 1.73 -22.91 3.51
N ASN A 216 1.95 -24.22 3.38
CA ASN A 216 2.45 -24.87 2.18
C ASN A 216 2.02 -26.36 2.20
N GLN A 217 2.45 -27.15 1.21
CA GLN A 217 2.06 -28.56 1.08
C GLN A 217 2.31 -29.41 2.33
N ASN A 218 3.33 -29.10 3.14
CA ASN A 218 3.80 -29.92 4.26
C ASN A 218 3.70 -29.23 5.63
N THR A 219 3.18 -28.01 5.70
CA THR A 219 3.19 -27.21 6.93
C THR A 219 1.80 -26.71 7.26
N VAL A 220 1.33 -27.09 8.46
CA VAL A 220 0.04 -26.73 9.03
C VAL A 220 0.27 -26.16 10.43
N PHE A 221 -0.40 -25.06 10.75
CA PHE A 221 -0.38 -24.46 12.08
C PHE A 221 -1.79 -24.28 12.63
N ASP A 222 -1.91 -24.41 13.94
CA ASP A 222 -3.06 -23.92 14.69
C ASP A 222 -3.19 -22.40 14.48
N SER A 223 -4.43 -21.93 14.43
CA SER A 223 -4.73 -20.52 14.18
C SER A 223 -5.85 -20.01 15.06
N VAL A 224 -5.89 -18.69 15.20
CA VAL A 224 -6.97 -17.92 15.83
C VAL A 224 -7.79 -17.27 14.72
N THR A 225 -9.12 -17.25 14.84
CA THR A 225 -9.92 -16.62 13.80
C THR A 225 -9.67 -15.11 13.76
N LYS A 226 -9.78 -14.49 12.58
CA LYS A 226 -9.71 -13.03 12.48
C LYS A 226 -10.76 -12.33 13.35
N ASN A 227 -11.93 -12.95 13.54
CA ASN A 227 -12.97 -12.39 14.40
C ASN A 227 -12.56 -12.36 15.87
N ASP A 228 -11.98 -13.45 16.39
CA ASP A 228 -11.53 -13.51 17.79
C ASP A 228 -10.42 -12.49 18.04
N VAL A 229 -9.49 -12.34 17.10
CA VAL A 229 -8.44 -11.31 17.15
C VAL A 229 -9.06 -9.91 17.26
N LEU A 230 -10.10 -9.62 16.47
CA LEU A 230 -10.76 -8.32 16.47
C LEU A 230 -11.60 -8.07 17.73
N MET A 231 -12.32 -9.10 18.21
CA MET A 231 -13.19 -9.00 19.39
C MET A 231 -12.38 -8.80 20.67
N ASN A 232 -11.22 -9.47 20.78
CA ASN A 232 -10.33 -9.36 21.93
C ASN A 232 -9.27 -8.25 21.79
N ASN A 233 -9.24 -7.56 20.65
CA ASN A 233 -8.26 -6.51 20.33
C ASN A 233 -6.79 -7.00 20.50
N TYR A 234 -6.52 -8.24 20.11
CA TYR A 234 -5.17 -8.78 20.18
C TYR A 234 -4.21 -8.06 19.24
N LEU A 235 -2.96 -7.92 19.68
CA LEU A 235 -1.87 -7.41 18.85
C LEU A 235 -1.71 -8.31 17.63
N SER A 236 -1.88 -7.75 16.44
CA SER A 236 -1.83 -8.51 15.20
C SER A 236 -1.24 -7.72 14.04
N ILE A 237 -0.70 -8.46 13.07
CA ILE A 237 -0.29 -7.95 11.77
C ILE A 237 -0.83 -8.86 10.66
N ASP A 238 -1.39 -8.23 9.63
CA ASP A 238 -1.83 -8.96 8.46
C ASP A 238 -0.61 -9.30 7.58
N CYS A 239 -0.47 -10.57 7.22
CA CYS A 239 0.59 -11.08 6.35
C CYS A 239 -0.01 -12.05 5.33
N THR A 240 -0.72 -11.50 4.34
CA THR A 240 -1.56 -12.26 3.41
C THR A 240 -0.81 -12.61 2.12
N ASN A 241 -1.12 -13.77 1.55
CA ASN A 241 -0.57 -14.17 0.26
C ASN A 241 -1.11 -13.29 -0.87
N ASN A 242 -0.22 -12.93 -1.81
CA ASN A 242 -0.58 -12.19 -3.01
C ASN A 242 0.04 -12.84 -4.25
N HIS A 243 -0.81 -13.17 -5.22
CA HIS A 243 -0.40 -13.89 -6.42
C HIS A 243 0.60 -13.12 -7.31
N LEU A 244 0.51 -11.78 -7.37
CA LEU A 244 1.43 -10.95 -8.13
C LEU A 244 2.86 -11.03 -7.55
N LEU A 245 2.97 -10.98 -6.23
CA LEU A 245 4.27 -11.09 -5.55
C LEU A 245 4.84 -12.51 -5.66
N THR A 246 3.98 -13.54 -5.61
CA THR A 246 4.38 -14.92 -5.90
C THR A 246 4.87 -15.09 -7.34
N GLU A 247 4.27 -14.40 -8.31
CA GLU A 247 4.73 -14.37 -9.71
C GLU A 247 6.10 -13.70 -9.84
N ILE A 248 6.31 -12.54 -9.21
CA ILE A 248 7.63 -11.87 -9.15
C ILE A 248 8.69 -12.81 -8.58
N ARG A 249 8.37 -13.53 -7.50
CA ARG A 249 9.29 -14.49 -6.89
C ARG A 249 9.71 -15.59 -7.85
N LYS A 250 8.79 -16.09 -8.69
CA LYS A 250 9.11 -17.08 -9.72
C LYS A 250 10.06 -16.49 -10.77
N TYR A 251 9.86 -15.25 -11.20
CA TYR A 251 10.78 -14.60 -12.13
C TYR A 251 12.17 -14.40 -11.55
N GLN A 252 12.29 -14.02 -10.27
CA GLN A 252 13.58 -13.99 -9.58
C GLN A 252 14.29 -15.34 -9.65
N GLN A 253 13.58 -16.44 -9.38
CA GLN A 253 14.14 -17.79 -9.40
C GLN A 253 14.60 -18.24 -10.79
N ILE A 254 13.92 -17.81 -11.85
CA ILE A 254 14.25 -18.18 -13.23
C ILE A 254 15.43 -17.35 -13.74
N THR A 255 15.42 -16.05 -13.48
CA THR A 255 16.40 -15.09 -14.06
C THR A 255 17.65 -14.92 -13.23
N GLY A 256 17.58 -15.18 -11.91
CA GLY A 256 18.65 -14.88 -10.96
C GLY A 256 18.79 -13.40 -10.62
N ILE A 257 17.87 -12.54 -11.10
CA ILE A 257 17.83 -11.10 -10.81
C ILE A 257 16.84 -10.87 -9.68
N TYR A 258 17.20 -10.09 -8.64
CA TYR A 258 16.29 -9.81 -7.54
C TYR A 258 15.39 -8.59 -7.83
N ALA A 259 14.14 -8.62 -7.37
CA ALA A 259 13.15 -7.61 -7.73
C ALA A 259 13.40 -6.24 -7.08
N ASP A 260 14.17 -6.20 -6.00
CA ASP A 260 14.62 -4.96 -5.36
C ASP A 260 15.84 -4.34 -6.05
N GLU A 261 16.54 -5.08 -6.92
CA GLU A 261 17.64 -4.58 -7.76
C GLU A 261 17.15 -4.02 -9.10
N ILE A 262 15.89 -4.25 -9.45
CA ILE A 262 15.32 -3.77 -10.71
C ILE A 262 14.88 -2.31 -10.56
N GLU A 263 15.50 -1.45 -11.36
CA GLU A 263 15.04 -0.10 -11.69
C GLU A 263 14.34 -0.16 -13.05
N PRO A 264 13.00 -0.24 -13.10
CA PRO A 264 12.33 -0.44 -14.38
C PRO A 264 12.34 0.84 -15.22
N ASP A 265 12.66 0.73 -16.50
CA ASP A 265 12.43 1.80 -17.47
C ASP A 265 10.94 2.11 -17.57
N PHE A 266 10.56 3.33 -17.18
CA PHE A 266 9.16 3.73 -17.13
C PHE A 266 8.52 3.78 -18.52
N ALA A 267 9.19 4.39 -19.50
CA ALA A 267 8.62 4.62 -20.82
C ALA A 267 8.37 3.29 -21.54
N GLU A 268 9.37 2.41 -21.53
CA GLU A 268 9.25 1.12 -22.18
C GLU A 268 8.34 0.16 -21.40
N GLY A 269 8.38 0.18 -20.05
CA GLY A 269 7.49 -0.62 -19.21
C GLY A 269 6.02 -0.26 -19.40
N LEU A 270 5.71 1.04 -19.49
CA LEU A 270 4.38 1.54 -19.78
C LEU A 270 3.88 1.08 -21.16
N GLN A 271 4.76 1.09 -22.16
CA GLN A 271 4.46 0.58 -23.49
C GLN A 271 4.10 -0.92 -23.45
N ASP A 272 4.90 -1.75 -22.76
CA ASP A 272 4.64 -3.18 -22.65
C ASP A 272 3.32 -3.47 -21.91
N ILE A 273 3.03 -2.76 -20.83
CA ILE A 273 1.76 -2.86 -20.11
C ILE A 273 0.59 -2.45 -21.01
N GLY A 274 0.70 -1.33 -21.72
CA GLY A 274 -0.32 -0.84 -22.66
C GLY A 274 -0.61 -1.81 -23.80
N LEU A 275 0.39 -2.56 -24.24
CA LEU A 275 0.26 -3.62 -25.26
C LEU A 275 -0.29 -4.94 -24.72
N GLY A 276 -0.52 -5.05 -23.41
CA GLY A 276 -0.99 -6.27 -22.78
C GLY A 276 0.13 -7.30 -22.53
N LYS A 277 1.41 -6.91 -22.65
CA LYS A 277 2.58 -7.80 -22.64
C LYS A 277 3.23 -7.94 -21.26
N CYS A 278 2.41 -7.98 -20.22
CA CYS A 278 2.85 -8.17 -18.84
C CYS A 278 2.39 -9.56 -18.35
N ASN A 279 1.50 -9.64 -17.37
CA ASN A 279 0.98 -10.92 -16.87
C ASN A 279 -0.46 -11.20 -17.32
N LYS A 280 -1.01 -12.33 -16.86
CA LYS A 280 -2.39 -12.76 -17.14
C LYS A 280 -3.43 -11.69 -16.76
N TYR A 281 -3.27 -11.01 -15.61
CA TYR A 281 -4.21 -9.96 -15.20
C TYR A 281 -4.27 -8.82 -16.24
N ILE A 282 -3.10 -8.34 -16.70
CA ILE A 282 -3.03 -7.31 -17.74
C ILE A 282 -3.61 -7.83 -19.07
N GLN A 283 -3.37 -9.09 -19.42
CA GLN A 283 -3.94 -9.72 -20.63
C GLN A 283 -5.48 -9.80 -20.57
N ASP A 284 -6.04 -10.21 -19.43
CA ASP A 284 -7.48 -10.35 -19.20
C ASP A 284 -8.19 -8.98 -19.15
N ASN A 285 -7.45 -7.93 -18.80
CA ASN A 285 -7.91 -6.54 -18.73
C ASN A 285 -7.37 -5.65 -19.86
N ARG A 286 -6.75 -6.21 -20.90
CA ARG A 286 -6.06 -5.48 -21.98
C ARG A 286 -6.90 -4.37 -22.62
N LYS A 287 -8.22 -4.55 -22.72
CA LYS A 287 -9.14 -3.56 -23.31
C LYS A 287 -9.14 -2.25 -22.53
N ILE A 288 -9.03 -2.30 -21.20
CA ILE A 288 -8.96 -1.11 -20.36
C ILE A 288 -7.68 -0.36 -20.69
N PHE A 289 -6.52 -1.02 -20.64
CA PHE A 289 -5.22 -0.42 -20.96
C PHE A 289 -5.15 0.12 -22.39
N GLN A 290 -5.73 -0.57 -23.37
CA GLN A 290 -5.79 -0.13 -24.78
C GLN A 290 -6.72 1.08 -25.00
N THR A 291 -7.78 1.20 -24.21
CA THR A 291 -8.73 2.32 -24.31
C THR A 291 -8.19 3.55 -23.61
N VAL A 292 -7.68 3.35 -22.39
CA VAL A 292 -7.15 4.40 -21.53
C VAL A 292 -5.83 4.96 -22.05
N LYS A 293 -4.92 4.07 -22.49
CA LYS A 293 -3.55 4.40 -22.91
C LYS A 293 -2.83 5.28 -21.88
N PRO A 294 -2.50 4.74 -20.69
CA PRO A 294 -1.81 5.54 -19.68
C PRO A 294 -0.47 6.03 -20.23
N ASP A 295 -0.18 7.30 -20.02
CA ASP A 295 1.00 8.04 -20.49
C ASP A 295 1.91 8.53 -19.35
N THR A 296 1.41 8.43 -18.11
CA THR A 296 2.11 8.84 -16.88
C THR A 296 2.00 7.73 -15.82
N PHE A 297 2.90 7.73 -14.84
CA PHE A 297 2.90 6.73 -13.78
C PHE A 297 1.65 6.89 -12.93
N LYS A 298 1.24 8.14 -12.69
CA LYS A 298 -0.03 8.46 -12.03
C LYS A 298 -1.24 7.89 -12.80
N ASN A 299 -1.28 8.01 -14.12
CA ASN A 299 -2.40 7.49 -14.93
C ASN A 299 -2.43 5.95 -14.96
N LEU A 300 -1.27 5.30 -14.98
CA LEU A 300 -1.17 3.85 -14.81
C LEU A 300 -1.69 3.42 -13.43
N ALA A 301 -1.25 4.08 -12.36
CA ALA A 301 -1.74 3.85 -11.01
C ALA A 301 -3.25 4.11 -10.88
N ALA A 302 -3.78 5.11 -11.57
CA ALA A 302 -5.21 5.41 -11.60
C ALA A 302 -6.03 4.25 -12.19
N ILE A 303 -5.53 3.54 -13.21
CA ILE A 303 -6.22 2.34 -13.73
C ILE A 303 -6.40 1.30 -12.62
N PHE A 304 -5.33 1.02 -11.87
CA PHE A 304 -5.40 0.07 -10.76
C PHE A 304 -6.31 0.58 -9.64
N ALA A 305 -6.36 1.89 -9.37
CA ALA A 305 -7.31 2.47 -8.42
C ALA A 305 -8.76 2.24 -8.86
N MET A 306 -9.07 2.52 -10.13
CA MET A 306 -10.44 2.41 -10.65
C MET A 306 -10.96 0.97 -10.62
N ASP A 307 -10.10 -0.03 -10.83
CA ASP A 307 -10.45 -1.46 -10.69
C ASP A 307 -10.78 -1.87 -9.24
N HIS A 308 -10.37 -1.08 -8.25
CA HIS A 308 -10.62 -1.33 -6.82
C HIS A 308 -11.64 -0.34 -6.21
N ASN A 309 -11.94 0.75 -6.90
CA ASN A 309 -12.93 1.74 -6.48
C ASN A 309 -14.34 1.18 -6.64
N THR A 310 -15.22 1.55 -5.71
CA THR A 310 -16.65 1.26 -5.81
C THR A 310 -17.38 2.56 -6.11
N PHE A 311 -18.18 2.56 -7.18
CA PHE A 311 -18.88 3.75 -7.66
C PHE A 311 -20.38 3.71 -7.36
N THR A 312 -21.01 4.87 -7.29
CA THR A 312 -22.45 5.04 -7.16
C THR A 312 -23.10 4.85 -8.56
N ASP A 313 -23.72 3.69 -8.83
CA ASP A 313 -24.47 3.42 -10.08
C ASP A 313 -25.98 3.58 -9.83
N GLY A 314 -26.46 4.82 -9.68
CA GLY A 314 -27.90 5.11 -9.53
C GLY A 314 -28.58 4.41 -8.35
N GLY A 315 -27.83 4.10 -7.27
CA GLY A 315 -28.35 3.45 -6.07
C GLY A 315 -28.32 1.92 -6.06
N LYS A 316 -27.69 1.26 -7.05
CA LYS A 316 -27.40 -0.17 -6.99
C LYS A 316 -25.91 -0.37 -6.72
N ASP A 317 -25.60 -0.87 -5.53
CA ASP A 317 -24.24 -1.18 -5.10
C ASP A 317 -23.61 -2.19 -6.06
N SER A 318 -22.68 -1.77 -6.93
CA SER A 318 -21.87 -2.71 -7.70
C SER A 318 -20.55 -2.93 -6.98
N CYS A 319 -20.55 -3.79 -5.95
CA CYS A 319 -19.32 -4.41 -5.50
C CYS A 319 -19.14 -5.74 -6.26
N PHE A 320 -17.96 -5.93 -6.85
CA PHE A 320 -17.44 -7.24 -7.28
C PHE A 320 -18.11 -8.00 -8.44
N ASP A 321 -18.97 -7.38 -9.26
CA ASP A 321 -19.45 -8.09 -10.44
C ASP A 321 -18.49 -7.89 -11.63
N ILE A 322 -17.55 -8.83 -11.86
CA ILE A 322 -16.61 -8.81 -13.01
C ILE A 322 -17.37 -9.20 -14.31
N THR A 323 -18.56 -8.64 -14.52
CA THR A 323 -19.31 -8.80 -15.76
C THR A 323 -18.85 -7.82 -16.83
N ALA A 324 -19.22 -8.08 -18.07
CA ALA A 324 -19.02 -7.13 -19.18
C ALA A 324 -19.62 -5.75 -18.88
N LYS A 325 -20.68 -5.69 -18.06
CA LYS A 325 -21.30 -4.45 -17.57
C LYS A 325 -20.30 -3.63 -16.74
N TYR A 326 -19.60 -4.24 -15.79
CA TYR A 326 -18.61 -3.55 -14.96
C TYR A 326 -17.42 -3.06 -15.78
N LYS A 327 -16.90 -3.86 -16.72
CA LYS A 327 -15.80 -3.39 -17.61
C LYS A 327 -16.20 -2.17 -18.46
N LYS A 328 -17.46 -2.13 -18.95
CA LYS A 328 -17.99 -0.97 -19.68
C LYS A 328 -18.13 0.25 -18.75
N LEU A 329 -18.69 0.05 -17.55
CA LEU A 329 -18.82 1.09 -16.53
C LEU A 329 -17.45 1.65 -16.12
N LEU A 330 -16.46 0.80 -15.88
CA LEU A 330 -15.09 1.21 -15.56
C LEU A 330 -14.48 2.07 -16.67
N THR A 331 -14.64 1.66 -17.92
CA THR A 331 -14.13 2.43 -19.07
C THR A 331 -14.80 3.81 -19.15
N GLN A 332 -16.11 3.87 -18.92
CA GLN A 332 -16.87 5.12 -18.86
C GLN A 332 -16.40 6.00 -17.68
N LYS A 333 -16.29 5.43 -16.47
CA LYS A 333 -15.84 6.14 -15.27
C LYS A 333 -14.41 6.65 -15.42
N TYR A 334 -13.57 5.93 -16.13
CA TYR A 334 -12.23 6.39 -16.46
C TYR A 334 -12.26 7.60 -17.41
N ALA A 335 -13.10 7.58 -18.44
CA ALA A 335 -13.28 8.73 -19.33
C ALA A 335 -13.85 9.94 -18.57
N GLU A 336 -14.83 9.74 -17.68
CA GLU A 336 -15.36 10.76 -16.78
C GLU A 336 -14.26 11.35 -15.90
N PHE A 337 -13.43 10.51 -15.27
CA PHE A 337 -12.27 10.92 -14.49
C PHE A 337 -11.29 11.79 -15.29
N LEU A 338 -10.86 11.34 -16.48
CA LEU A 338 -9.93 12.10 -17.32
C LEU A 338 -10.49 13.46 -17.75
N SER A 339 -11.81 13.55 -17.92
CA SER A 339 -12.50 14.77 -18.35
C SER A 339 -12.96 15.68 -17.21
N SER A 340 -12.84 15.24 -15.95
CA SER A 340 -13.32 15.99 -14.78
C SER A 340 -12.41 17.19 -14.50
N GLU A 341 -13.02 18.29 -14.08
CA GLU A 341 -12.29 19.45 -13.54
C GLU A 341 -11.59 19.12 -12.21
N TYR A 342 -12.17 18.17 -11.45
CA TYR A 342 -11.63 17.66 -10.20
C TYR A 342 -11.43 16.15 -10.30
N PRO A 343 -10.39 15.69 -11.02
CA PRO A 343 -10.12 14.27 -11.17
C PRO A 343 -9.72 13.67 -9.83
N ILE A 344 -10.43 12.61 -9.42
CA ILE A 344 -10.16 11.84 -8.19
C ILE A 344 -9.94 10.40 -8.61
N ALA A 345 -8.70 9.90 -8.59
CA ALA A 345 -8.41 8.48 -8.77
C ALA A 345 -8.22 7.80 -7.42
N PHE A 346 -7.53 8.51 -6.53
CA PHE A 346 -7.20 8.05 -5.18
C PHE A 346 -7.92 8.91 -4.16
N ARG A 347 -8.14 8.35 -2.97
CA ARG A 347 -8.74 9.11 -1.85
C ARG A 347 -7.90 10.33 -1.45
N GLU A 348 -6.59 10.25 -1.67
CA GLU A 348 -5.63 11.33 -1.45
C GLU A 348 -5.82 12.51 -2.44
N ASP A 349 -6.29 12.28 -3.68
CA ASP A 349 -6.61 13.35 -4.63
C ASP A 349 -7.78 14.21 -4.12
N ALA A 350 -8.81 13.57 -3.55
CA ALA A 350 -9.95 14.29 -3.00
C ALA A 350 -9.54 15.20 -1.83
N MET A 351 -8.65 14.72 -0.95
CA MET A 351 -8.13 15.53 0.14
C MET A 351 -7.25 16.69 -0.37
N LEU A 352 -6.47 16.49 -1.44
CA LEU A 352 -5.71 17.56 -2.07
C LEU A 352 -6.63 18.64 -2.64
N HIS A 353 -7.71 18.26 -3.35
CA HIS A 353 -8.69 19.20 -3.88
C HIS A 353 -9.38 20.01 -2.76
N LEU A 354 -9.77 19.36 -1.66
CA LEU A 354 -10.33 20.05 -0.50
C LEU A 354 -9.34 21.04 0.13
N LYS A 355 -8.06 20.65 0.23
CA LYS A 355 -6.99 21.52 0.73
C LYS A 355 -6.79 22.73 -0.17
N ASN A 356 -6.77 22.53 -1.49
CA ASN A 356 -6.66 23.61 -2.47
C ASN A 356 -7.87 24.55 -2.45
N ALA A 357 -9.04 24.06 -2.05
CA ALA A 357 -10.23 24.87 -1.78
C ALA A 357 -10.21 25.58 -0.41
N GLY A 358 -9.10 25.51 0.33
CA GLY A 358 -8.90 26.21 1.61
C GLY A 358 -9.29 25.42 2.86
N MET A 359 -9.73 24.17 2.73
CA MET A 359 -10.03 23.32 3.89
C MET A 359 -8.74 22.87 4.59
N SER A 360 -8.71 22.94 5.92
CA SER A 360 -7.52 22.59 6.70
C SER A 360 -7.89 21.99 8.06
N GLY A 361 -6.88 21.53 8.81
CA GLY A 361 -7.06 21.00 10.17
C GLY A 361 -8.06 19.85 10.26
N ASP A 362 -8.89 19.86 11.30
CA ASP A 362 -9.80 18.75 11.60
C ASP A 362 -10.98 18.65 10.65
N ASP A 363 -11.41 19.76 10.05
CA ASP A 363 -12.46 19.72 9.03
C ASP A 363 -12.01 18.93 7.80
N LEU A 364 -10.78 19.15 7.33
CA LEU A 364 -10.19 18.40 6.23
C LEU A 364 -10.14 16.90 6.54
N ASN A 365 -9.72 16.56 7.76
CA ASN A 365 -9.62 15.17 8.20
C ASN A 365 -10.99 14.52 8.37
N LYS A 366 -11.99 15.26 8.88
CA LYS A 366 -13.37 14.80 8.97
C LYS A 366 -13.95 14.56 7.59
N ALA A 367 -13.79 15.49 6.66
CA ALA A 367 -14.22 15.34 5.26
C ALA A 367 -13.55 14.14 4.59
N TYR A 368 -12.23 14.00 4.71
CA TYR A 368 -11.49 12.85 4.18
C TYR A 368 -11.98 11.51 4.75
N ARG A 369 -12.22 11.44 6.06
CA ARG A 369 -12.74 10.22 6.73
C ARG A 369 -14.15 9.86 6.28
N LEU A 370 -15.01 10.86 6.11
CA LEU A 370 -16.34 10.67 5.54
C LEU A 370 -16.23 10.20 4.09
N PHE A 371 -15.32 10.76 3.30
CA PHE A 371 -15.15 10.40 1.91
C PHE A 371 -14.70 8.94 1.72
N LYS A 372 -13.55 8.56 2.29
CA LYS A 372 -12.81 7.33 1.93
C LYS A 372 -13.58 6.00 2.08
N LEU A 373 -14.60 5.93 2.93
CA LEU A 373 -15.42 4.73 3.18
C LEU A 373 -16.92 5.01 2.99
N GLY A 374 -17.30 5.92 2.09
CA GLY A 374 -18.71 6.19 1.77
C GLY A 374 -19.51 6.81 2.92
N GLY A 375 -18.84 7.34 3.93
CA GLY A 375 -19.45 8.09 5.03
C GLY A 375 -20.10 9.39 4.58
N HIS A 376 -19.60 10.02 3.51
CA HIS A 376 -20.18 11.21 2.89
C HIS A 376 -21.58 10.96 2.29
N ILE A 377 -21.89 9.69 1.97
CA ILE A 377 -23.23 9.26 1.55
C ILE A 377 -24.09 8.96 2.79
N ARG A 378 -23.55 8.18 3.73
CA ARG A 378 -24.29 7.71 4.94
C ARG A 378 -24.56 8.80 5.97
N LYS A 379 -23.71 9.81 6.03
CA LYS A 379 -23.77 10.96 6.94
C LYS A 379 -23.75 12.25 6.12
N LYS A 380 -24.62 12.31 5.12
CA LYS A 380 -24.66 13.35 4.10
C LYS A 380 -24.72 14.75 4.69
N GLU A 381 -25.61 14.99 5.65
CA GLU A 381 -25.74 16.29 6.32
C GLU A 381 -24.41 16.79 6.91
N GLN A 382 -23.68 15.94 7.63
CA GLN A 382 -22.37 16.31 8.21
C GLN A 382 -21.29 16.59 7.16
N PHE A 383 -21.40 15.96 5.99
CA PHE A 383 -20.47 16.18 4.90
C PHE A 383 -20.83 17.46 4.15
N ASP A 384 -22.11 17.65 3.82
CA ASP A 384 -22.62 18.83 3.12
C ASP A 384 -22.38 20.11 3.94
N GLU A 385 -22.56 20.07 5.27
CA GLU A 385 -22.19 21.18 6.18
C GLU A 385 -20.71 21.60 6.05
N LEU A 386 -19.80 20.63 5.95
CA LEU A 386 -18.38 20.91 5.73
C LEU A 386 -18.12 21.48 4.35
N MET A 387 -18.79 20.95 3.32
CA MET A 387 -18.65 21.45 1.96
C MET A 387 -19.16 22.91 1.85
N ASP A 388 -20.28 23.23 2.50
CA ASP A 388 -20.87 24.57 2.53
C ASP A 388 -20.00 25.56 3.29
N LYS A 389 -19.47 25.15 4.47
CA LYS A 389 -18.58 25.98 5.29
C LYS A 389 -17.38 26.54 4.50
N TYR A 390 -16.85 25.77 3.56
CA TYR A 390 -15.68 26.15 2.76
C TYR A 390 -16.03 26.58 1.32
N ASN A 391 -17.33 26.75 1.00
CA ASN A 391 -17.80 27.06 -0.36
C ASN A 391 -17.22 26.10 -1.41
N ILE A 392 -17.17 24.80 -1.08
CA ILE A 392 -16.60 23.78 -1.96
C ILE A 392 -17.42 23.74 -3.27
N PRO A 393 -16.77 23.84 -4.45
CA PRO A 393 -17.45 23.85 -5.74
C PRO A 393 -18.34 22.63 -5.97
N ASP A 394 -19.52 22.82 -6.56
CA ASP A 394 -20.48 21.74 -6.84
C ASP A 394 -19.86 20.62 -7.67
N LYS A 395 -19.03 20.94 -8.66
CA LYS A 395 -18.32 19.94 -9.48
C LYS A 395 -17.36 19.05 -8.68
N LEU A 396 -16.73 19.60 -7.63
CA LEU A 396 -15.89 18.80 -6.72
C LEU A 396 -16.78 17.88 -5.87
N ARG A 397 -17.90 18.39 -5.36
CA ARG A 397 -18.88 17.58 -4.62
C ARG A 397 -19.44 16.45 -5.47
N GLU A 398 -19.81 16.73 -6.72
CA GLU A 398 -20.25 15.73 -7.70
C GLU A 398 -19.19 14.67 -7.93
N SER A 399 -17.93 15.08 -8.13
CA SER A 399 -16.81 14.15 -8.32
C SER A 399 -16.61 13.23 -7.11
N MET A 400 -16.76 13.75 -5.89
CA MET A 400 -16.69 12.95 -4.66
C MET A 400 -17.90 12.02 -4.51
N ASN A 401 -19.11 12.48 -4.79
CA ASN A 401 -20.34 11.68 -4.68
C ASN A 401 -20.43 10.50 -5.67
N MET A 402 -19.50 10.40 -6.62
CA MET A 402 -19.35 9.23 -7.49
C MET A 402 -18.90 7.97 -6.75
N TYR A 403 -18.39 8.07 -5.52
CA TYR A 403 -17.69 6.97 -4.84
C TYR A 403 -18.45 6.42 -3.63
N HIS A 404 -18.63 5.10 -3.56
CA HIS A 404 -18.90 4.41 -2.28
C HIS A 404 -17.62 4.12 -1.51
N TYR A 405 -16.53 3.84 -2.24
CA TYR A 405 -15.22 3.55 -1.69
C TYR A 405 -14.15 4.03 -2.66
N CYS A 406 -13.13 4.70 -2.12
CA CYS A 406 -12.03 5.24 -2.90
C CYS A 406 -10.69 4.69 -2.37
N PHE A 407 -9.92 4.06 -3.25
CA PHE A 407 -8.74 3.27 -2.94
C PHE A 407 -7.53 4.16 -2.64
N PRO A 408 -6.62 3.75 -1.74
CA PRO A 408 -5.39 4.47 -1.43
C PRO A 408 -4.37 4.56 -2.57
N LYS A 409 -3.83 5.75 -2.77
CA LYS A 409 -2.71 6.07 -3.68
C LYS A 409 -1.51 5.16 -3.48
N TYR A 410 -1.07 4.97 -2.23
CA TYR A 410 0.12 4.17 -1.91
C TYR A 410 0.04 2.74 -2.47
N HIS A 411 -1.11 2.06 -2.34
CA HIS A 411 -1.27 0.70 -2.87
C HIS A 411 -1.24 0.67 -4.39
N CYS A 412 -1.89 1.65 -5.05
CA CYS A 412 -1.87 1.77 -6.50
C CYS A 412 -0.47 1.99 -7.05
N TYR A 413 0.33 2.80 -6.35
CA TYR A 413 1.70 3.08 -6.74
C TYR A 413 2.59 1.86 -6.58
N SER A 414 2.44 1.12 -5.47
CA SER A 414 3.10 -0.18 -5.31
C SER A 414 2.72 -1.16 -6.43
N PHE A 415 1.43 -1.27 -6.77
CA PHE A 415 0.98 -2.10 -7.88
C PHE A 415 1.62 -1.69 -9.21
N ALA A 416 1.54 -0.41 -9.58
CA ALA A 416 2.14 0.10 -10.80
C ALA A 416 3.64 -0.25 -10.88
N ARG A 417 4.38 -0.07 -9.78
CA ARG A 417 5.79 -0.48 -9.68
C ARG A 417 5.99 -1.99 -9.89
N TYR A 418 5.16 -2.84 -9.28
CA TYR A 418 5.27 -4.29 -9.45
C TYR A 418 4.98 -4.76 -10.88
N PHE A 419 4.01 -4.15 -11.55
CA PHE A 419 3.75 -4.47 -12.96
C PHE A 419 4.89 -4.02 -13.87
N MET A 420 5.53 -2.88 -13.57
CA MET A 420 6.75 -2.46 -14.29
C MET A 420 7.92 -3.43 -14.06
N ILE A 421 8.11 -3.91 -12.83
CA ILE A 421 9.11 -4.94 -12.51
C ILE A 421 8.84 -6.23 -13.31
N ILE A 422 7.58 -6.67 -13.40
CA ILE A 422 7.21 -7.85 -14.19
C ILE A 422 7.48 -7.62 -15.69
N ALA A 423 7.17 -6.44 -16.22
CA ALA A 423 7.48 -6.09 -17.60
C ALA A 423 8.99 -6.24 -17.87
N GLU A 424 9.84 -5.76 -16.95
CA GLU A 424 11.29 -5.92 -17.06
C GLU A 424 11.72 -7.39 -17.06
N TYR A 425 11.22 -8.20 -16.13
CA TYR A 425 11.51 -9.64 -16.12
C TYR A 425 11.14 -10.31 -17.44
N LEU A 426 9.99 -9.97 -18.01
CA LEU A 426 9.54 -10.54 -19.28
C LEU A 426 10.43 -10.11 -20.46
N ARG A 427 11.07 -8.94 -20.39
CA ARG A 427 12.07 -8.52 -21.38
C ARG A 427 13.36 -9.31 -21.24
N VAL A 428 13.85 -9.49 -20.02
CA VAL A 428 15.03 -10.32 -19.75
C VAL A 428 14.79 -11.74 -20.25
N LEU A 429 13.65 -12.34 -19.91
CA LEU A 429 13.30 -13.71 -20.31
C LEU A 429 13.16 -13.90 -21.82
N LYS A 430 12.81 -12.86 -22.59
CA LYS A 430 12.79 -12.92 -24.07
C LYS A 430 14.17 -12.89 -24.70
N LYS A 431 15.18 -12.40 -23.97
CA LYS A 431 16.58 -12.29 -24.42
C LYS A 431 17.41 -13.53 -24.05
N MET A 432 16.97 -14.28 -23.04
CA MET A 432 17.51 -15.60 -22.67
C MET A 432 17.01 -16.67 -23.63
#